data_AF-A0A735CQS8-F1
#
_entry.id   AF-A0A735CQS8-F1
#
_cell.length_a   1.000
_cell.length_b   1.000
_cell.length_c   1.000
_cell.angle_alpha   90.00
_cell.angle_beta   90.00
_cell.angle_gamma   90.00
#
_symmetry.space_group_name_H-M   'P 1'
#
loop_
_entity.id
_entity.type
_entity.pdbx_description
1 polymer ?
#
loop_
_entity_poly.entity_id
_entity_poly.type
_entity_poly.pdbx_seq_one_letter_code
_entity_poly.pdbx_strand_id
1 'polypeptide(L)'
;MNCLSNVHVSYSPCFDGCIILGNPKYPVEVKAIAQAAAKHHVALEINNSSFLHSRKGSEDNCRAVAAAVRDAGGWVALGSDSHTAFTLGDFTECRKILDAVNFPEDRILNVSPQRLLAFLESRGMAPVPEFAEL
;
A
#
# COMPACT_ATOMS: atom_id res chain seq x y z
N MET A 1 14.97 5.51 21.24
CA MET A 1 14.48 4.34 20.47
C MET A 1 13.45 4.86 19.48
N ASN A 2 13.91 5.26 18.29
CA ASN A 2 13.02 5.81 17.27
C ASN A 2 12.49 4.64 16.44
N CYS A 3 11.23 4.29 16.68
CA CYS A 3 10.49 3.33 15.88
C CYS A 3 10.19 3.98 14.53
N LEU A 4 11.10 3.87 13.57
CA LEU A 4 10.96 4.37 12.19
C LEU A 4 9.99 3.53 11.34
N SER A 5 9.21 2.64 11.94
CA SER A 5 8.43 1.62 11.24
C SER A 5 6.96 1.96 11.04
N ASN A 6 6.51 3.15 11.45
CA ASN A 6 5.28 3.75 10.92
C ASN A 6 5.62 4.69 9.77
N VAL A 7 6.28 4.20 8.72
CA VAL A 7 6.26 4.91 7.44
C VAL A 7 4.87 4.67 6.86
N HIS A 8 3.92 5.50 7.28
CA HIS A 8 2.65 5.68 6.59
C HIS A 8 3.02 6.26 5.22
N VAL A 9 3.27 5.41 4.22
CA VAL A 9 3.48 5.85 2.82
C VAL A 9 2.11 6.22 2.26
N SER A 10 1.56 7.30 2.78
CA SER A 10 0.38 7.97 2.25
C SER A 10 0.76 9.43 2.02
N TYR A 11 1.50 9.66 0.93
CA TYR A 11 1.95 10.99 0.51
C TYR A 11 0.85 11.76 -0.27
N SER A 12 -0.40 11.43 0.01
CA SER A 12 -1.49 12.39 0.07
C SER A 12 -2.21 12.14 1.40
N PRO A 13 -2.38 13.14 2.28
CA PRO A 13 -3.00 12.99 3.60
C PRO A 13 -4.50 12.64 3.56
N CYS A 14 -4.99 12.06 2.46
CA CYS A 14 -6.40 11.85 2.19
C CYS A 14 -6.75 10.46 1.58
N PHE A 15 -5.78 9.57 1.32
CA PHE A 15 -6.08 8.30 0.62
C PHE A 15 -5.39 7.08 1.26
N ASP A 16 -5.99 6.58 2.36
CA ASP A 16 -5.74 5.22 2.84
C ASP A 16 -6.42 4.21 1.89
N GLY A 17 -5.65 3.70 0.93
CA GLY A 17 -6.11 2.89 -0.21
C GLY A 17 -7.07 1.75 0.14
N CYS A 18 -6.65 0.70 0.85
CA CYS A 18 -7.55 -0.43 1.15
C CYS A 18 -8.51 -0.16 2.31
N ILE A 19 -8.15 0.69 3.28
CA ILE A 19 -8.99 0.93 4.47
C ILE A 19 -10.30 1.60 4.06
N ILE A 20 -10.22 2.60 3.17
CA ILE A 20 -11.39 3.36 2.71
C ILE A 20 -12.04 2.69 1.50
N LEU A 21 -11.25 2.24 0.52
CA LEU A 21 -11.80 1.66 -0.73
C LEU A 21 -12.33 0.23 -0.56
N GLY A 22 -11.88 -0.48 0.48
CA GLY A 22 -12.39 -1.80 0.85
C GLY A 22 -13.75 -1.76 1.53
N ASN A 23 -14.15 -0.60 2.08
CA ASN A 23 -15.36 -0.47 2.88
C ASN A 23 -16.62 -0.38 2.00
N PRO A 24 -17.51 -1.39 1.99
CA PRO A 24 -18.70 -1.39 1.14
C PRO A 24 -19.71 -0.28 1.46
N LYS A 25 -19.53 0.46 2.58
CA LYS A 25 -20.35 1.64 2.90
C LYS A 25 -19.97 2.89 2.10
N TYR A 26 -18.80 2.92 1.47
CA TYR A 26 -18.33 4.04 0.65
C TYR A 26 -18.06 3.54 -0.78
N PRO A 27 -19.08 3.44 -1.64
CA PRO A 27 -18.89 3.02 -3.01
C PRO A 27 -17.98 4.02 -3.73
N VAL A 28 -16.90 3.51 -4.30
CA VAL A 28 -15.84 4.28 -4.94
C VAL A 28 -15.54 3.69 -6.31
N GLU A 29 -15.20 4.56 -7.26
CA GLU A 29 -14.77 4.16 -8.60
C GLU A 29 -13.30 3.69 -8.55
N VAL A 30 -13.09 2.46 -8.08
CA VAL A 30 -11.76 1.85 -7.86
C VAL A 30 -10.86 1.98 -9.08
N LYS A 31 -11.41 1.78 -10.29
CA LYS A 31 -10.64 1.88 -11.53
C LYS A 31 -10.15 3.31 -11.80
N ALA A 32 -11.02 4.31 -11.61
CA ALA A 32 -10.65 5.71 -11.80
C ALA A 32 -9.58 6.15 -10.80
N ILE A 33 -9.69 5.67 -9.55
CA ILE A 33 -8.72 5.95 -8.50
C ILE A 33 -7.37 5.29 -8.81
N ALA A 34 -7.37 4.01 -9.21
CA ALA A 34 -6.14 3.31 -9.59
C ALA A 34 -5.43 3.98 -10.78
N GLN A 35 -6.19 4.42 -11.80
CA GLN A 35 -5.66 5.16 -12.94
C GLN A 35 -5.09 6.52 -12.54
N ALA A 36 -5.78 7.26 -11.66
CA ALA A 36 -5.29 8.52 -11.15
C ALA A 36 -4.02 8.32 -10.32
N ALA A 37 -3.98 7.30 -9.45
CA ALA A 37 -2.82 6.96 -8.65
C ALA A 37 -1.61 6.64 -9.53
N ALA A 38 -1.78 5.80 -10.55
CA ALA A 38 -0.73 5.49 -11.51
C ALA A 38 -0.25 6.74 -12.27
N LYS A 39 -1.17 7.56 -12.79
CA LYS A 39 -0.87 8.81 -13.51
C LYS A 39 -0.09 9.80 -12.66
N HIS A 40 -0.45 9.94 -11.40
CA HIS A 40 0.17 10.87 -10.46
C HIS A 40 1.33 10.27 -9.69
N HIS A 41 1.77 9.05 -10.04
CA HIS A 41 2.85 8.32 -9.38
C HIS A 41 2.64 8.18 -7.86
N VAL A 42 1.40 7.94 -7.44
CA VAL A 42 0.99 7.72 -6.05
C VAL A 42 0.85 6.22 -5.82
N ALA A 43 1.34 5.72 -4.68
CA ALA A 43 1.12 4.34 -4.26
C ALA A 43 -0.20 4.20 -3.49
N LEU A 44 -0.93 3.12 -3.72
CA LEU A 44 -2.10 2.77 -2.93
C LEU A 44 -1.74 1.75 -1.86
N GLU A 45 -2.21 1.98 -0.64
CA GLU A 45 -1.96 1.07 0.48
C GLU A 45 -2.83 -0.20 0.40
N ILE A 46 -2.24 -1.36 0.64
CA ILE A 46 -2.91 -2.61 0.98
C ILE A 46 -2.63 -2.90 2.45
N ASN A 47 -3.66 -2.78 3.29
CA ASN A 47 -3.53 -2.83 4.74
C ASN A 47 -3.92 -4.21 5.30
N ASN A 48 -3.03 -4.82 6.09
CA ASN A 48 -3.19 -6.17 6.65
C ASN A 48 -4.33 -6.24 7.70
N SER A 49 -4.51 -5.18 8.50
CA SER A 49 -5.59 -5.09 9.51
C SER A 49 -6.98 -5.13 8.85
N SER A 50 -7.07 -4.67 7.60
CA SER A 50 -8.30 -4.68 6.80
C SER A 50 -8.79 -6.10 6.48
N PHE A 51 -8.00 -7.15 6.72
CA PHE A 51 -8.42 -8.53 6.52
C PHE A 51 -8.72 -9.26 7.84
N LEU A 52 -8.09 -8.83 8.93
CA LEU A 52 -8.29 -9.42 10.26
C LEU A 52 -9.51 -8.85 10.99
N HIS A 53 -9.84 -7.58 10.75
CA HIS A 53 -10.88 -6.87 11.51
C HIS A 53 -12.02 -6.31 10.65
N SER A 54 -11.94 -6.41 9.32
CA SER A 54 -13.00 -5.87 8.46
C SER A 54 -14.23 -6.76 8.35
N ARG A 55 -15.32 -6.11 7.98
CA ARG A 55 -16.64 -6.71 7.73
C ARG A 55 -16.57 -7.67 6.54
N LYS A 56 -17.42 -8.70 6.55
CA LYS A 56 -17.64 -9.61 5.40
C LYS A 56 -17.80 -8.80 4.09
N GLY A 57 -17.02 -9.16 3.06
CA GLY A 57 -17.02 -8.52 1.74
C GLY A 57 -15.87 -7.52 1.49
N SER A 58 -15.11 -7.12 2.52
CA SER A 58 -13.95 -6.23 2.35
C SER A 58 -12.80 -6.88 1.56
N GLU A 59 -12.69 -8.20 1.65
CA GLU A 59 -11.67 -8.99 0.94
C GLU A 59 -11.82 -8.90 -0.58
N ASP A 60 -13.04 -9.06 -1.09
CA ASP A 60 -13.33 -8.96 -2.54
C ASP A 60 -13.04 -7.56 -3.07
N ASN A 61 -13.34 -6.52 -2.29
CA ASN A 61 -13.02 -5.14 -2.66
C ASN A 61 -11.51 -4.91 -2.68
N CYS A 62 -10.76 -5.39 -1.68
CA CYS A 62 -9.31 -5.26 -1.68
C CYS A 62 -8.65 -6.06 -2.83
N ARG A 63 -9.20 -7.22 -3.22
CA ARG A 63 -8.79 -7.92 -4.46
C ARG A 63 -9.06 -7.06 -5.70
N ALA A 64 -10.23 -6.43 -5.77
CA ALA A 64 -10.58 -5.55 -6.90
C ALA A 64 -9.66 -4.32 -6.98
N VAL A 65 -9.30 -3.72 -5.84
CA VAL A 65 -8.32 -2.63 -5.76
C VAL A 65 -6.95 -3.10 -6.23
N ALA A 66 -6.44 -4.22 -5.72
CA ALA A 66 -5.14 -4.75 -6.14
C ALA A 66 -5.11 -5.07 -7.64
N ALA A 67 -6.17 -5.68 -8.18
CA ALA A 67 -6.29 -5.94 -9.61
C ALA A 67 -6.35 -4.65 -10.44
N ALA A 68 -7.09 -3.63 -9.99
CA ALA A 68 -7.16 -2.35 -10.70
C ALA A 68 -5.82 -1.61 -10.71
N VAL A 69 -5.05 -1.65 -9.62
CA VAL A 69 -3.71 -1.06 -9.56
C VAL A 69 -2.74 -1.81 -10.47
N ARG A 70 -2.81 -3.14 -10.48
CA ARG A 70 -2.03 -3.99 -11.39
C ARG A 70 -2.30 -3.57 -12.84
N ASP A 71 -3.57 -3.49 -13.23
CA ASP A 71 -3.99 -3.18 -14.60
C ASP A 71 -3.65 -1.73 -14.99
N ALA A 72 -3.63 -0.81 -14.03
CA ALA A 72 -3.20 0.57 -14.23
C ALA A 72 -1.67 0.74 -14.25
N GLY A 73 -0.89 -0.28 -13.85
CA GLY A 73 0.57 -0.19 -13.71
C GLY A 73 1.02 0.70 -12.55
N GLY A 74 0.18 0.86 -11.52
CA GLY A 74 0.47 1.68 -10.34
C GLY A 74 1.37 0.98 -9.31
N TRP A 75 1.61 1.67 -8.19
CA TRP A 75 2.40 1.16 -7.07
C TRP A 75 1.51 0.74 -5.91
N VAL A 76 1.92 -0.27 -5.15
CA VAL A 76 1.31 -0.62 -3.87
C VAL A 76 2.30 -0.48 -2.71
N ALA A 77 1.79 0.00 -1.58
CA ALA A 77 2.47 -0.01 -0.29
C ALA A 77 1.75 -1.00 0.65
N LEU A 78 2.50 -1.76 1.44
CA LEU A 78 1.95 -2.66 2.44
C LEU A 78 2.02 -1.99 3.81
N GLY A 79 0.90 -1.97 4.52
CA GLY A 79 0.78 -1.47 5.88
C GLY A 79 0.25 -2.57 6.80
N SER A 80 0.86 -2.76 7.97
CA SER A 80 0.36 -3.72 8.97
C SER A 80 -0.66 -3.07 9.92
N ASP A 81 -0.66 -1.73 9.99
CA ASP A 81 -1.55 -0.93 10.84
C ASP A 81 -1.53 -1.38 12.31
N SER A 82 -0.31 -1.67 12.75
CA SER A 82 -0.05 -2.28 14.04
C SER A 82 -0.10 -1.24 15.15
N HIS A 83 -1.02 -1.45 16.09
CA HIS A 83 -1.11 -0.66 17.32
C HIS A 83 -0.17 -1.19 18.42
N THR A 84 0.50 -2.32 18.17
CA THR A 84 1.51 -2.92 19.05
C THR A 84 2.67 -3.46 18.22
N ALA A 85 3.88 -3.52 18.79
CA ALA A 85 5.06 -3.99 18.07
C ALA A 85 4.99 -5.47 17.63
N PHE A 86 4.10 -6.27 18.22
CA PHE A 86 4.01 -7.71 17.96
C PHE A 86 3.49 -8.05 16.56
N THR A 87 2.70 -7.16 15.94
CA THR A 87 2.16 -7.37 14.59
C THR A 87 2.85 -6.49 13.55
N LEU A 88 3.87 -5.75 13.95
CA LEU A 88 4.57 -4.82 13.07
C LEU A 88 5.27 -5.58 11.94
N GLY A 89 4.97 -5.21 10.70
CA GLY A 89 5.54 -5.86 9.52
C GLY A 89 4.91 -7.21 9.17
N ASP A 90 3.84 -7.63 9.87
CA ASP A 90 3.03 -8.76 9.41
C ASP A 90 2.19 -8.32 8.20
N PHE A 91 2.53 -8.87 7.04
CA PHE A 91 1.84 -8.64 5.76
C PHE A 91 1.27 -9.94 5.18
N THR A 92 1.07 -10.96 6.01
CA THR A 92 0.68 -12.30 5.57
C THR A 92 -0.61 -12.29 4.74
N GLU A 93 -1.64 -11.56 5.16
CA GLU A 93 -2.91 -11.49 4.44
C GLU A 93 -2.79 -10.62 3.18
N CYS A 94 -2.07 -9.50 3.25
CA CYS A 94 -1.77 -8.69 2.08
C CYS A 94 -1.12 -9.51 0.97
N ARG A 95 -0.15 -10.37 1.31
CA ARG A 95 0.58 -11.19 0.34
C ARG A 95 -0.36 -12.18 -0.36
N LYS A 96 -1.25 -12.85 0.37
CA LYS A 96 -2.25 -13.76 -0.23
C LYS A 96 -3.15 -13.08 -1.26
N ILE A 97 -3.52 -11.82 -1.02
CA ILE A 97 -4.34 -11.05 -1.97
C ILE A 97 -3.55 -10.68 -3.21
N LEU A 98 -2.33 -10.19 -3.04
CA LEU A 98 -1.45 -9.85 -4.15
C LEU A 98 -1.14 -11.07 -5.02
N ASP A 99 -0.84 -12.21 -4.40
CA ASP A 99 -0.59 -13.48 -5.09
C ASP A 99 -1.84 -13.95 -5.86
N ALA A 100 -3.03 -13.84 -5.25
CA ALA A 100 -4.28 -14.23 -5.90
C ALA A 100 -4.64 -13.40 -7.16
N VAL A 101 -4.13 -12.17 -7.26
CA VAL A 101 -4.30 -11.33 -8.45
C VAL A 101 -3.06 -11.31 -9.34
N ASN A 102 -2.06 -12.14 -9.06
CA ASN A 102 -0.76 -12.14 -9.76
C ASN A 102 -0.16 -10.72 -9.83
N PHE A 103 -0.17 -9.99 -8.71
CA PHE A 103 0.34 -8.63 -8.64
C PHE A 103 1.86 -8.65 -8.86
N PRO A 104 2.40 -7.79 -9.74
CA PRO A 104 3.81 -7.85 -10.09
C PRO A 104 4.68 -7.32 -8.93
N GLU A 105 5.67 -8.12 -8.53
CA GLU A 105 6.48 -7.86 -7.34
C GLU A 105 7.37 -6.61 -7.50
N ASP A 106 7.71 -6.21 -8.72
CA ASP A 106 8.45 -4.99 -9.04
C ASP A 106 7.64 -3.70 -8.76
N ARG A 107 6.32 -3.81 -8.56
CA ARG A 107 5.41 -2.70 -8.22
C ARG A 107 5.02 -2.61 -6.74
N ILE A 108 5.65 -3.42 -5.89
CA ILE A 108 5.47 -3.39 -4.43
C ILE A 108 6.60 -2.58 -3.80
N LEU A 109 6.29 -1.51 -3.06
CA LEU A 109 7.30 -0.64 -2.45
C LEU A 109 8.09 -1.32 -1.33
N ASN A 110 7.42 -2.16 -0.53
CA ASN A 110 7.97 -2.78 0.68
C ASN A 110 8.99 -3.90 0.42
N VAL A 111 9.34 -4.17 -0.85
CA VAL A 111 10.32 -5.21 -1.20
C VAL A 111 11.72 -4.85 -0.70
N SER A 112 12.10 -3.57 -0.76
CA SER A 112 13.37 -3.12 -0.20
C SER A 112 13.33 -1.65 0.22
N PRO A 113 14.11 -1.24 1.25
CA PRO A 113 14.21 0.16 1.65
C PRO A 113 14.63 1.08 0.49
N GLN A 114 15.59 0.66 -0.32
CA GLN A 114 16.11 1.45 -1.44
C GLN A 114 15.03 1.72 -2.49
N ARG A 115 14.12 0.76 -2.73
CA ARG A 115 12.99 0.97 -3.65
C ARG A 115 12.04 2.05 -3.15
N LEU A 116 11.72 2.02 -1.85
CA LEU A 116 10.90 3.05 -1.24
C LEU A 116 11.58 4.42 -1.31
N LEU A 117 12.88 4.49 -0.98
CA LEU A 117 13.64 5.73 -1.04
C LEU A 117 13.71 6.29 -2.46
N ALA A 118 14.02 5.45 -3.46
CA ALA A 118 14.02 5.85 -4.86
C ALA A 118 12.64 6.36 -5.34
N PHE A 119 11.55 5.75 -4.86
CA PHE A 119 10.20 6.22 -5.13
C PHE A 119 9.91 7.59 -4.49
N LEU A 120 10.40 7.84 -3.26
CA LEU A 120 10.24 9.14 -2.61
C LEU A 120 11.10 10.23 -3.28
N GLU A 121 12.30 9.88 -3.73
CA GLU A 121 13.19 10.78 -4.47
C GLU A 121 12.60 11.15 -5.84
N SER A 122 12.00 10.19 -6.57
CA SER A 122 11.32 10.47 -7.85
C SER A 122 10.14 11.44 -7.68
N ARG A 123 9.62 11.56 -6.45
CA ARG A 123 8.55 12.47 -6.04
C ARG A 123 9.05 13.83 -5.52
N GLY A 124 10.36 14.06 -5.52
CA GLY A 124 10.98 15.32 -5.11
C GLY A 124 11.45 15.37 -3.66
N MET A 125 11.46 14.25 -2.93
CA MET A 125 12.13 14.19 -1.64
C MET A 125 13.65 14.25 -1.83
N ALA A 126 14.35 15.02 -0.99
CA ALA A 126 15.81 15.00 -0.99
C ALA A 126 16.31 13.63 -0.52
N PRO A 127 17.42 13.11 -1.07
CA PRO A 127 18.06 11.89 -0.56
C PRO A 127 18.38 12.02 0.92
N VAL A 128 18.25 10.92 1.67
CA VAL A 128 18.51 10.86 3.11
C VAL A 128 19.84 10.11 3.31
N PRO A 129 20.96 10.81 3.59
CA PRO A 129 22.29 10.20 3.66
C PRO A 129 22.40 9.09 4.70
N GLU A 130 21.66 9.18 5.80
CA GLU A 130 21.63 8.20 6.89
C GLU A 130 21.10 6.83 6.45
N PHE A 131 20.42 6.77 5.30
CA PHE A 131 19.85 5.55 4.75
C PHE A 131 20.59 5.04 3.50
N ALA A 132 21.75 5.62 3.17
CA ALA A 132 22.52 5.25 1.98
C ALA A 132 23.04 3.80 1.99
N GLU A 133 23.16 3.18 3.17
CA GLU A 133 23.69 1.81 3.36
C GLU A 133 22.60 0.75 3.62
N LEU A 134 21.32 1.15 3.61
CA LEU A 134 20.20 0.21 3.72
C LEU A 134 20.08 -0.65 2.47
#